data_AF-K0SWT6-F1
#
_entry.id   AF-K0SWT6-F1
#
_cell.length_a   1.000
_cell.length_b   1.000
_cell.length_c   1.000
_cell.angle_alpha   90.00
_cell.angle_beta   90.00
_cell.angle_gamma   90.00
#
_symmetry.space_group_name_H-M   'P 1'
#
loop_
_entity.id
_entity.type
_entity.pdbx_description
1 polymer ?
#
loop_
_entity_poly.entity_id
_entity_poly.type
_entity_poly.pdbx_seq_one_letter_code
_entity_poly.pdbx_strand_id
1 'polypeptide(L)'
;MKDPGTLIRVAVVGSQFGFGCFFLTAYIISPAWCHRFVGYIEEEACHTYTRIVEEIQKAPEGTPLAEWRTQAAPKIAKGYWHLGEEGTVYDVMMAVRADEAEHRDVNHAVSGVAEDTVNPLYDPRVKLDNMLRQYVKDIMQREKTEAKPAGVTD
;
A
#
# COMPACT_ATOMS: atom_id res chain seq x y z
N MET A 1 15.75 -2.04 -9.63
CA MET A 1 16.72 -3.14 -9.42
C MET A 1 18.10 -2.84 -10.04
N LYS A 2 18.58 -1.59 -9.95
CA LYS A 2 19.91 -1.18 -10.44
C LYS A 2 20.56 -0.30 -9.38
N ASP A 3 21.88 -0.23 -9.40
CA ASP A 3 22.64 0.68 -8.54
C ASP A 3 22.86 2.03 -9.26
N PRO A 4 22.24 3.14 -8.78
CA PRO A 4 22.36 4.43 -9.45
C PRO A 4 23.75 5.06 -9.25
N GLY A 5 24.27 5.70 -10.30
CA GLY A 5 25.54 6.43 -10.26
C GLY A 5 25.47 7.72 -9.42
N THR A 6 26.64 8.29 -9.10
CA THR A 6 26.79 9.44 -8.19
C THR A 6 25.96 10.66 -8.59
N LEU A 7 25.83 10.95 -9.88
CA LEU A 7 25.03 12.08 -10.36
C LEU A 7 23.56 11.94 -9.96
N ILE A 8 22.96 10.77 -10.17
CA ILE A 8 21.57 10.49 -9.80
C ILE A 8 21.42 10.58 -8.27
N ARG A 9 22.36 10.00 -7.52
CA ARG A 9 22.32 10.05 -6.06
C ARG A 9 22.34 11.48 -5.52
N VAL A 10 23.22 12.34 -6.06
CA VAL A 10 23.29 13.77 -5.69
C VAL A 10 22.00 14.50 -6.08
N ALA A 11 21.47 14.23 -7.28
CA ALA A 11 20.21 14.81 -7.73
C ALA A 11 19.05 14.43 -6.79
N VAL A 12 18.96 13.17 -6.36
CA VAL A 12 17.95 12.71 -5.41
C VAL A 12 18.05 13.46 -4.07
N VAL A 13 19.26 13.61 -3.52
CA VAL A 13 19.46 14.37 -2.26
C VAL A 13 19.05 15.84 -2.41
N GLY A 14 19.44 16.48 -3.52
CA GLY A 14 19.04 17.85 -3.81
C GLY A 14 17.53 18.02 -3.96
N SER A 15 16.88 17.12 -4.70
CA SER A 15 15.42 17.12 -4.88
C SER A 15 14.68 16.85 -3.58
N GLN A 16 15.17 15.94 -2.73
CA GLN A 16 14.56 15.68 -1.41
C GLN A 16 14.59 16.93 -0.52
N PHE A 17 15.71 17.64 -0.48
CA PHE A 17 15.81 18.88 0.29
C PHE A 17 14.88 19.97 -0.27
N GLY A 18 14.94 20.20 -1.59
CA GLY A 18 14.12 21.23 -2.23
C GLY A 18 12.62 20.96 -2.12
N PHE A 19 12.19 19.76 -2.53
CA PHE A 19 10.78 19.36 -2.46
C PHE A 19 10.31 19.23 -1.02
N GLY A 20 11.13 18.71 -0.10
CA GLY A 20 10.77 18.58 1.32
C GLY A 20 10.49 19.93 1.98
N CYS A 21 11.36 20.93 1.79
CA CYS A 21 11.16 22.28 2.30
C CYS A 21 9.92 22.96 1.66
N PHE A 22 9.76 22.81 0.35
CA PHE A 22 8.60 23.32 -0.37
C PHE A 22 7.29 22.70 0.15
N PHE A 23 7.22 21.37 0.17
CA PHE A 23 6.01 20.63 0.52
C PHE A 23 5.65 20.84 2.00
N LEU A 24 6.63 20.90 2.90
CA LEU A 24 6.40 21.26 4.31
C LEU A 24 5.75 22.64 4.43
N THR A 25 6.30 23.65 3.74
CA THR A 25 5.76 25.01 3.75
C THR A 25 4.36 25.06 3.15
N ALA A 26 4.15 24.38 2.02
CA ALA A 26 2.84 24.28 1.38
C ALA A 26 1.81 23.60 2.28
N TYR A 27 2.21 22.57 3.04
CA TYR A 27 1.32 21.84 3.94
C TYR A 27 0.91 22.68 5.14
N ILE A 28 1.80 23.53 5.67
CA ILE A 28 1.45 24.51 6.72
C ILE A 28 0.41 25.52 6.20
N ILE A 29 0.51 25.93 4.94
CA ILE A 29 -0.40 26.93 4.34
C ILE A 29 -1.75 26.28 3.96
N SER A 30 -1.72 25.11 3.33
CA SER A 30 -2.92 24.42 2.87
C SER A 30 -2.68 22.90 2.75
N PRO A 31 -3.06 22.13 3.79
CA PRO A 31 -3.07 20.67 3.73
C PRO A 31 -3.99 20.14 2.63
N ALA A 32 -5.15 20.80 2.43
CA ALA A 32 -6.12 20.39 1.43
C ALA A 32 -5.56 20.47 -0.01
N TRP A 33 -4.81 21.54 -0.32
CA TRP A 33 -4.12 21.66 -1.60
C TRP A 33 -3.06 20.57 -1.75
N CYS A 34 -2.25 20.31 -0.71
CA CYS A 34 -1.20 19.29 -0.75
C CYS A 34 -1.77 17.88 -0.99
N HIS A 35 -2.85 17.51 -0.30
CA HIS A 35 -3.53 16.24 -0.54
C HIS A 35 -4.09 16.15 -1.96
N ARG A 36 -4.69 17.23 -2.47
CA ARG A 36 -5.16 17.23 -3.86
C ARG A 36 -4.02 17.10 -4.86
N PHE A 37 -2.90 17.78 -4.62
CA PHE A 37 -1.71 17.74 -5.44
C PHE A 37 -1.11 16.33 -5.49
N VAL A 38 -0.95 15.67 -4.34
CA VAL A 38 -0.48 14.28 -4.28
C VAL A 38 -1.47 13.35 -4.96
N GLY A 39 -2.78 13.51 -4.75
CA GLY A 39 -3.79 12.71 -5.45
C GLY A 39 -3.62 12.69 -6.97
N TYR A 40 -3.36 13.86 -7.58
CA TYR A 40 -3.08 13.95 -9.02
C TYR A 40 -1.73 13.34 -9.43
N ILE A 41 -0.70 13.38 -8.57
CA ILE A 41 0.55 12.63 -8.82
C ILE A 41 0.25 11.13 -8.88
N GLU A 42 -0.56 10.63 -7.96
CA GLU A 42 -0.90 9.21 -7.91
C GLU A 42 -1.85 8.77 -9.03
N GLU A 43 -2.69 9.66 -9.56
CA GLU A 43 -3.40 9.43 -10.83
C GLU A 43 -2.41 9.14 -11.97
N GLU A 44 -1.39 9.97 -12.13
CA GLU A 44 -0.36 9.78 -13.15
C GLU A 44 0.53 8.55 -12.88
N ALA A 45 0.79 8.23 -11.61
CA ALA A 45 1.49 7.01 -11.21
C ALA A 45 0.67 5.77 -11.60
N CYS A 46 -0.64 5.76 -11.32
CA CYS A 46 -1.56 4.71 -11.76
C CYS A 46 -1.54 4.53 -13.28
N HIS A 47 -1.60 5.62 -14.04
CA HIS A 47 -1.51 5.58 -15.50
C HIS A 47 -0.17 5.00 -15.97
N THR A 48 0.93 5.42 -15.36
CA THR A 48 2.28 4.96 -15.69
C THR A 48 2.45 3.46 -15.43
N TYR A 49 2.06 2.98 -14.23
CA TYR A 49 2.18 1.55 -13.92
C TYR A 49 1.21 0.68 -14.72
N THR A 50 0.02 1.19 -15.05
CA THR A 50 -0.89 0.48 -15.98
C THR A 50 -0.20 0.27 -17.32
N ARG A 51 0.44 1.30 -17.88
CA ARG A 51 1.21 1.18 -19.12
C ARG A 51 2.37 0.20 -18.98
N ILE A 52 3.15 0.27 -17.90
CA ILE A 52 4.26 -0.66 -17.66
C ILE A 52 3.78 -2.11 -17.64
N VAL A 53 2.70 -2.40 -16.92
CA VAL A 53 2.08 -3.73 -16.84
C VAL A 53 1.66 -4.21 -18.23
N GLU A 54 1.00 -3.38 -19.02
CA GLU A 54 0.58 -3.73 -20.39
C GLU A 54 1.77 -3.98 -21.32
N GLU A 55 2.79 -3.13 -21.25
CA GLU A 55 4.00 -3.28 -22.06
C GLU A 55 4.77 -4.56 -21.67
N ILE A 56 4.81 -4.92 -20.37
CA ILE A 56 5.37 -6.21 -19.94
C ILE A 56 4.58 -7.38 -20.51
N GLN A 57 3.25 -7.31 -20.58
CA GLN A 57 2.45 -8.40 -21.17
C GLN A 57 2.66 -8.52 -22.69
N LYS A 58 2.76 -7.39 -23.39
CA LYS A 58 2.89 -7.33 -24.85
C LYS A 58 4.34 -7.47 -25.34
N ALA A 59 5.32 -7.39 -24.43
CA ALA A 59 6.74 -7.42 -24.79
C ALA A 59 7.10 -8.68 -25.60
N PRO A 60 7.75 -8.52 -26.78
CA PRO A 60 8.22 -9.65 -27.56
C PRO A 60 9.21 -10.52 -26.77
N GLU A 61 9.12 -11.84 -26.95
CA GLU A 61 10.04 -12.79 -26.31
C GLU A 61 11.50 -12.47 -26.69
N GLY A 62 12.39 -12.60 -25.71
CA GLY A 62 13.81 -12.26 -25.86
C GLY A 62 14.15 -10.78 -25.66
N THR A 63 13.18 -9.92 -25.33
CA THR A 63 13.44 -8.56 -24.88
C THR A 63 13.66 -8.49 -23.37
N PRO A 64 14.44 -7.51 -22.85
CA PRO A 64 14.63 -7.35 -21.41
C PRO A 64 13.32 -7.11 -20.63
N LEU A 65 12.29 -6.58 -21.29
CA LEU A 65 10.99 -6.34 -20.66
C LEU A 65 10.16 -7.63 -20.54
N ALA A 66 10.27 -8.54 -21.52
CA ALA A 66 9.64 -9.85 -21.46
C ALA A 66 10.16 -10.69 -20.27
N GLU A 67 11.43 -10.56 -19.92
CA GLU A 67 12.04 -11.24 -18.78
C GLU A 67 11.31 -10.92 -17.45
N TRP A 68 10.70 -9.74 -17.31
CA TRP A 68 10.01 -9.36 -16.07
C TRP A 68 8.78 -10.20 -15.77
N ARG A 69 8.24 -10.93 -16.77
CA ARG A 69 7.14 -11.90 -16.58
C ARG A 69 7.56 -13.12 -15.76
N THR A 70 8.84 -13.47 -15.78
CA THR A 70 9.36 -14.69 -15.13
C THR A 70 10.50 -14.40 -14.15
N GLN A 71 11.08 -13.20 -14.21
CA GLN A 71 12.10 -12.76 -13.29
C GLN A 71 11.55 -12.74 -11.87
N ALA A 72 12.22 -13.47 -10.97
CA ALA A 72 11.87 -13.48 -9.56
C ALA A 72 11.93 -12.08 -8.95
N ALA A 73 10.88 -11.70 -8.22
CA ALA A 73 10.85 -10.46 -7.47
C ALA A 73 11.94 -10.40 -6.38
N PRO A 74 12.45 -9.21 -6.04
CA PRO A 74 13.34 -9.03 -4.90
C PRO A 74 12.72 -9.57 -3.61
N LYS A 75 13.54 -10.17 -2.73
CA LYS A 75 13.07 -10.78 -1.46
C LYS A 75 12.25 -9.83 -0.60
N ILE A 76 12.65 -8.54 -0.55
CA ILE A 76 11.91 -7.50 0.18
C ILE A 76 10.50 -7.32 -0.36
N ALA A 77 10.32 -7.33 -1.69
CA ALA A 77 9.03 -7.17 -2.33
C ALA A 77 8.14 -8.41 -2.09
N LYS A 78 8.71 -9.62 -2.23
CA LYS A 78 7.99 -10.87 -1.92
C LYS A 78 7.48 -10.90 -0.49
N GLY A 79 8.31 -10.47 0.46
CA GLY A 79 7.94 -10.40 1.88
C GLY A 79 6.90 -9.32 2.17
N TYR A 80 7.05 -8.13 1.60
CA TYR A 80 6.16 -6.99 1.89
C TYR A 80 4.75 -7.20 1.30
N TRP A 81 4.66 -7.55 0.01
CA TRP A 81 3.37 -7.76 -0.67
C TRP A 81 2.87 -9.21 -0.61
N HIS A 82 3.56 -10.10 0.12
CA HIS A 82 3.20 -11.52 0.26
C HIS A 82 3.00 -12.25 -1.08
N LEU A 83 3.89 -12.01 -2.05
CA LEU A 83 3.76 -12.50 -3.44
C LEU A 83 4.03 -14.01 -3.62
N GLY A 84 4.31 -14.74 -2.54
CA GLY A 84 4.72 -16.14 -2.58
C GLY A 84 6.15 -16.36 -3.09
N GLU A 85 6.58 -17.62 -3.08
CA GLU A 85 7.95 -18.00 -3.49
C GLU A 85 8.19 -17.77 -4.99
N GLU A 86 7.16 -17.91 -5.81
CA GLU A 86 7.20 -17.75 -7.27
C GLU A 86 6.88 -16.32 -7.73
N GLY A 87 6.69 -15.36 -6.81
CA GLY A 87 6.34 -13.98 -7.16
C GLY A 87 7.36 -13.34 -8.11
N THR A 88 6.86 -12.65 -9.14
CA THR A 88 7.65 -12.10 -10.25
C THR A 88 7.74 -10.59 -10.20
N VAL A 89 8.64 -9.99 -10.99
CA VAL A 89 8.72 -8.53 -11.15
C VAL A 89 7.41 -7.98 -11.71
N TYR A 90 6.72 -8.71 -12.59
CA TYR A 90 5.38 -8.35 -13.06
C TYR A 90 4.38 -8.21 -11.90
N ASP A 91 4.37 -9.17 -10.96
CA ASP A 91 3.50 -9.12 -9.78
C ASP A 91 3.83 -7.92 -8.88
N VAL A 92 5.10 -7.54 -8.80
CA VAL A 92 5.51 -6.30 -8.11
C VAL A 92 4.94 -5.07 -8.78
N MET A 93 4.98 -4.97 -10.12
CA MET A 93 4.40 -3.81 -10.83
C MET A 93 2.88 -3.73 -10.62
N MET A 94 2.19 -4.87 -10.56
CA MET A 94 0.77 -4.95 -10.25
C MET A 94 0.47 -4.50 -8.82
N ALA A 95 1.27 -4.94 -7.85
CA ALA A 95 1.13 -4.56 -6.45
C ALA A 95 1.39 -3.06 -6.24
N VAL A 96 2.48 -2.52 -6.79
CA VAL A 96 2.79 -1.09 -6.73
C VAL A 96 1.66 -0.27 -7.34
N ARG A 97 1.13 -0.67 -8.51
CA ARG A 97 -0.04 0.01 -9.11
C ARG A 97 -1.25 0.04 -8.17
N ALA A 98 -1.48 -1.03 -7.41
CA ALA A 98 -2.58 -1.09 -6.45
C ALA A 98 -2.34 -0.13 -5.27
N ASP A 99 -1.12 -0.06 -4.75
CA ASP A 99 -0.72 0.90 -3.71
C ASP A 99 -0.95 2.34 -4.19
N GLU A 100 -0.53 2.69 -5.42
CA GLU A 100 -0.74 4.06 -5.93
C GLU A 100 -2.23 4.39 -6.13
N ALA A 101 -3.07 3.39 -6.45
CA ALA A 101 -4.51 3.60 -6.52
C ALA A 101 -5.13 3.86 -5.15
N GLU A 102 -4.67 3.15 -4.11
CA GLU A 102 -5.05 3.43 -2.72
C GLU A 102 -4.58 4.83 -2.30
N HIS A 103 -3.32 5.19 -2.58
CA HIS A 103 -2.77 6.51 -2.27
C HIS A 103 -3.56 7.63 -2.96
N ARG A 104 -3.90 7.46 -4.25
CA ARG A 104 -4.76 8.38 -5.00
C ARG A 104 -6.10 8.58 -4.28
N ASP A 105 -6.80 7.48 -4.01
CA ASP A 105 -8.16 7.53 -3.47
C ASP A 105 -8.16 8.11 -2.05
N VAL A 106 -7.18 7.74 -1.21
CA VAL A 106 -6.98 8.32 0.11
C VAL A 106 -6.74 9.82 0.02
N ASN A 107 -5.78 10.26 -0.78
CA ASN A 107 -5.42 11.68 -0.88
C ASN A 107 -6.56 12.54 -1.43
N HIS A 108 -7.31 12.05 -2.43
CA HIS A 108 -8.51 12.76 -2.87
C HIS A 108 -9.61 12.78 -1.80
N ALA A 109 -9.84 11.67 -1.10
CA ALA A 109 -10.86 11.58 -0.07
C ALA A 109 -10.56 12.50 1.13
N VAL A 110 -9.29 12.63 1.53
CA VAL A 110 -8.90 13.52 2.63
C VAL A 110 -8.71 14.98 2.20
N SER A 111 -8.72 15.28 0.90
CA SER A 111 -8.64 16.65 0.40
C SER A 111 -9.91 17.44 0.75
N GLY A 112 -9.83 18.26 1.80
CA GLY A 112 -10.94 19.10 2.26
C GLY A 112 -11.77 18.50 3.39
N VAL A 113 -11.28 17.45 4.05
CA VAL A 113 -11.85 16.97 5.31
C VAL A 113 -11.66 18.01 6.41
N ALA A 114 -12.71 18.27 7.21
CA ALA A 114 -12.63 19.18 8.35
C ALA A 114 -11.78 18.59 9.48
N GLU A 115 -11.05 19.44 10.22
CA GLU A 115 -10.04 19.02 11.21
C GLU A 115 -10.53 17.99 12.25
N ASP A 116 -11.79 18.06 12.67
CA ASP A 116 -12.37 17.17 13.68
C ASP A 116 -13.08 15.93 13.11
N THR A 117 -12.96 15.70 11.80
CA THR A 117 -13.58 14.55 11.15
C THR A 117 -12.71 13.32 11.33
N VAL A 118 -13.32 12.22 11.80
CA VAL A 118 -12.64 10.92 11.82
C VAL A 118 -12.26 10.53 10.39
N ASN A 119 -11.04 10.03 10.19
CA ASN A 119 -10.56 9.60 8.88
C ASN A 119 -11.61 8.67 8.22
N PRO A 120 -12.16 9.02 7.05
CA PRO A 120 -13.25 8.28 6.42
C PRO A 120 -12.86 6.85 6.01
N LEU A 121 -11.57 6.57 5.87
CA LEU A 121 -11.03 5.28 5.48
C LEU A 121 -10.52 4.46 6.68
N TYR A 122 -10.41 5.09 7.86
CA TYR A 122 -9.95 4.42 9.06
C TYR A 122 -10.68 4.95 10.30
N ASP A 123 -11.63 4.17 10.81
CA ASP A 123 -12.25 4.41 12.11
C ASP A 123 -11.64 3.47 13.18
N PRO A 124 -10.84 3.99 14.13
CA PRO A 124 -10.24 3.17 15.18
C PRO A 124 -11.28 2.50 16.08
N ARG A 125 -12.49 3.07 16.19
CA ARG A 125 -13.57 2.53 17.03
C ARG A 125 -14.10 1.22 16.47
N VAL A 126 -14.19 1.10 15.15
CA VAL A 126 -14.62 -0.14 14.48
C VAL A 126 -13.65 -1.28 14.78
N LYS A 127 -12.34 -1.00 14.75
CA LYS A 127 -11.32 -2.01 15.09
C LYS A 127 -11.42 -2.46 16.55
N LEU A 128 -11.59 -1.51 17.47
CA LEU A 128 -11.78 -1.80 18.89
C LEU A 128 -13.06 -2.63 19.12
N ASP A 129 -14.17 -2.23 18.52
CA ASP A 129 -15.44 -2.94 18.62
C ASP A 129 -15.33 -4.38 18.10
N ASN A 130 -14.66 -4.58 16.96
CA ASN A 130 -14.42 -5.92 16.43
C ASN A 130 -13.54 -6.76 17.36
N MET A 131 -12.50 -6.18 17.95
CA MET A 131 -11.67 -6.87 18.94
C MET A 131 -12.47 -7.26 20.18
N LEU A 132 -13.26 -6.34 20.74
CA LEU A 132 -14.09 -6.61 21.92
C LEU A 132 -15.14 -7.68 21.62
N ARG A 133 -15.79 -7.62 20.45
CA ARG A 133 -16.73 -8.66 20.00
C ARG A 133 -16.05 -10.03 19.89
N GLN A 134 -14.83 -10.09 19.38
CA GLN A 134 -14.08 -11.34 19.31
C GLN A 134 -13.72 -11.85 20.71
N TYR A 135 -13.23 -10.98 21.59
CA TYR A 135 -12.89 -11.33 22.97
C TYR A 135 -14.09 -11.89 23.74
N VAL A 136 -15.25 -11.25 23.63
CA VAL A 136 -16.50 -11.75 24.25
C VAL A 136 -16.92 -13.10 23.66
N LYS A 137 -16.85 -13.28 22.34
CA LYS A 137 -17.13 -14.58 21.70
C LYS A 137 -16.23 -15.68 22.24
N ASP A 138 -14.94 -15.40 22.41
CA ASP A 138 -13.96 -16.36 22.91
C ASP A 138 -14.24 -16.76 24.36
N ILE A 139 -14.62 -15.80 25.23
CA ILE A 139 -15.05 -16.09 26.61
C ILE A 139 -16.29 -16.98 26.61
N MET A 140 -17.34 -16.61 25.86
CA MET A 140 -18.58 -17.38 25.82
C MET A 140 -18.38 -18.80 25.27
N GLN A 141 -17.44 -18.98 24.34
CA GLN A 141 -17.07 -20.30 23.84
C GLN A 141 -16.34 -21.13 24.90
N ARG A 142 -15.40 -20.53 25.65
CA ARG A 142 -14.72 -21.20 26.77
C ARG A 142 -15.70 -21.66 27.84
N GLU A 143 -16.62 -20.79 28.26
CA GLU A 143 -17.67 -21.16 29.22
C GLU A 143 -18.55 -22.31 28.71
N LYS A 144 -18.91 -22.32 27.42
CA LYS A 144 -19.67 -23.44 26.82
C LYS A 144 -18.88 -24.74 26.76
N THR A 145 -17.57 -24.67 26.55
CA THR A 145 -16.68 -25.84 26.57
C THR A 145 -16.52 -26.39 27.99
N GLU A 146 -16.38 -25.52 28.99
CA GLU A 146 -16.29 -25.89 30.41
C GLU A 146 -17.63 -26.36 30.98
N ALA A 147 -18.76 -25.80 30.52
CA ALA A 147 -20.10 -26.16 30.94
C ALA A 147 -20.64 -27.44 30.28
N LYS A 148 -19.92 -28.03 29.32
CA LYS A 148 -20.25 -29.36 28.78
C LYS A 148 -19.57 -30.39 29.70
N PRO A 149 -20.29 -31.01 30.66
CA PRO A 149 -19.67 -32.03 31.49
C PRO A 149 -19.12 -33.11 30.56
N ALA A 150 -17.92 -33.61 30.86
CA ALA A 150 -17.40 -34.83 30.25
C ALA A 150 -18.53 -35.87 30.31
N GLY A 151 -19.08 -36.20 29.13
CA GLY A 151 -20.08 -37.24 29.01
C GLY A 151 -19.53 -38.47 29.70
N VAL A 152 -20.27 -38.92 30.71
CA VAL A 152 -20.06 -40.13 31.49
C VAL A 152 -19.61 -41.24 30.55
N THR A 153 -18.44 -41.79 30.84
CA THR A 153 -18.02 -43.10 30.33
C THR A 153 -18.72 -44.13 31.19
N ASP A 154 -19.73 -44.79 30.62
CA ASP A 154 -20.23 -46.10 31.05
C ASP A 154 -19.94 -47.10 29.92
#